data_AF-A0A1G2ZVG6-F1
#
_entry.id   AF-A0A1G2ZVG6-F1
#
_cell.length_a   1.000
_cell.length_b   1.000
_cell.length_c   1.000
_cell.angle_alpha   90.00
_cell.angle_beta   90.00
_cell.angle_gamma   90.00
#
_symmetry.space_group_name_H-M   'P 1'
#
loop_
_entity.id
_entity.type
_entity.pdbx_description
1 polymer ?
#
loop_
_entity_poly.entity_id
_entity_poly.type
_entity_poly.pdbx_seq_one_letter_code
_entity_poly.pdbx_strand_id
1 'polypeptide(L)'
;MSNHPQISDLANAWLTDPRWKGIVRPYSAEEAIVLRGSVQVEHTLARMGSTRLWHLLHNRLFIRALGALTGNQAIQQVRAGLEAIYVSGWQIAADANDAGQMYPDQSLYPADSGPNLVRRINNALLRADQIQHLENQDAIHWFAPIVADAEAGFGGPLNTFELAKAMIEAGAAAIHLEDQLSSLKKCGHMGGKVLVPTEEFIHKLVAARLAADALGVPTLLIARTDALAAQSIRAEFDPTDRPFLSGERSAEGFFVVRGGLEYAIAKALAYAPYAEMVWCETSKPDLGQAREFAQAIHEKFPDKMLAYNCSPSFNWKRYLDDQELRAFQDKLAEMGYRFQFVTLAGFHALKAGMYEL
;
A
#
# COMPACT_ATOMS: atom_id res chain seq x y z
N MET A 1 -34.46 -3.87 11.52
CA MET A 1 -33.89 -4.83 12.49
C MET A 1 -32.98 -4.06 13.43
N SER A 2 -32.91 -4.41 14.71
CA SER A 2 -32.02 -3.71 15.65
C SER A 2 -30.57 -3.98 15.28
N ASN A 3 -29.73 -2.95 15.16
CA ASN A 3 -28.30 -3.08 14.85
C ASN A 3 -27.47 -3.62 16.04
N HIS A 4 -28.07 -3.74 17.23
CA HIS A 4 -27.38 -4.14 18.46
C HIS A 4 -26.55 -5.43 18.35
N PRO A 5 -27.02 -6.53 17.73
CA PRO A 5 -26.21 -7.74 17.58
C PRO A 5 -24.96 -7.50 16.72
N GLN A 6 -25.10 -6.81 15.58
CA GLN A 6 -23.96 -6.54 14.68
C GLN A 6 -22.88 -5.68 15.32
N ILE A 7 -23.29 -4.70 16.13
CA ILE A 7 -22.37 -3.83 16.89
C ILE A 7 -21.59 -4.66 17.92
N SER A 8 -22.29 -5.51 18.67
CA SER A 8 -21.67 -6.38 19.68
C SER A 8 -20.71 -7.40 19.05
N ASP A 9 -21.10 -8.00 17.92
CA ASP A 9 -20.29 -8.98 17.21
C ASP A 9 -19.00 -8.36 16.66
N LEU A 10 -19.11 -7.17 16.06
CA LEU A 10 -17.95 -6.43 15.53
C LEU A 10 -17.00 -5.99 16.65
N ALA A 11 -17.54 -5.45 17.75
CA ALA A 11 -16.75 -5.06 18.91
C ALA A 11 -16.03 -6.27 19.53
N ASN A 12 -16.71 -7.41 19.66
CA ASN A 12 -16.09 -8.63 20.17
C ASN A 12 -15.01 -9.17 19.21
N ALA A 13 -15.25 -9.13 17.90
CA ALA A 13 -14.26 -9.55 16.91
C ALA A 13 -12.99 -8.70 17.00
N TRP A 14 -13.09 -7.37 17.13
CA TRP A 14 -11.93 -6.50 17.30
C TRP A 14 -11.10 -6.79 18.56
N LEU A 15 -11.75 -7.27 19.63
CA LEU A 15 -11.07 -7.61 20.89
C LEU A 15 -10.45 -9.00 20.89
N THR A 16 -11.06 -9.96 20.20
CA THR A 16 -10.74 -11.39 20.35
C THR A 16 -10.01 -12.00 19.14
N ASP A 17 -10.21 -11.48 17.94
CA ASP A 17 -9.58 -12.02 16.73
C ASP A 17 -8.09 -11.58 16.65
N PRO A 18 -7.14 -12.53 16.57
CA PRO A 18 -5.71 -12.23 16.41
C PRO A 18 -5.39 -11.31 15.23
N ARG A 19 -6.24 -11.28 14.19
CA ARG A 19 -6.14 -10.37 13.03
C ARG A 19 -6.05 -8.91 13.44
N TRP A 20 -6.66 -8.53 14.57
CA TRP A 20 -6.75 -7.14 15.02
C TRP A 20 -5.79 -6.81 16.17
N LYS A 21 -4.93 -7.75 16.58
CA LYS A 21 -3.94 -7.53 17.64
C LYS A 21 -3.07 -6.31 17.34
N GLY A 22 -3.11 -5.31 18.22
CA GLY A 22 -2.30 -4.09 18.11
C GLY A 22 -2.78 -3.07 17.07
N ILE A 23 -3.97 -3.25 16.49
CA ILE A 23 -4.59 -2.28 15.57
C ILE A 23 -5.51 -1.33 16.36
N VAL A 24 -5.21 -0.04 16.29
CA VAL A 24 -5.98 1.02 16.97
C VAL A 24 -7.07 1.56 16.06
N ARG A 25 -8.26 1.75 16.64
CA ARG A 25 -9.41 2.43 16.03
C ARG A 25 -9.86 3.57 16.94
N PRO A 26 -9.75 4.83 16.52
CA PRO A 26 -10.24 5.97 17.30
C PRO A 26 -11.75 6.21 17.06
N TYR A 27 -12.51 5.13 16.86
CA TYR A 27 -13.96 5.12 16.69
C TYR A 27 -14.50 3.77 17.20
N SER A 28 -15.79 3.76 17.48
CA SER A 28 -16.54 2.61 17.98
C SER A 28 -17.04 1.68 16.87
N ALA A 29 -17.38 0.45 17.24
CA ALA A 29 -18.08 -0.47 16.33
C ALA A 29 -19.44 0.09 15.88
N GLU A 30 -20.11 0.86 16.73
CA GLU A 30 -21.37 1.53 16.39
C GLU A 30 -21.20 2.50 15.23
N GLU A 31 -20.18 3.36 15.28
CA GLU A 31 -19.87 4.31 14.20
C GLU A 31 -19.60 3.59 12.87
N ALA A 32 -18.88 2.47 12.89
CA ALA A 32 -18.65 1.65 11.70
C ALA A 32 -19.94 1.01 11.14
N ILE A 33 -20.80 0.47 12.02
CA ILE A 33 -22.07 -0.16 11.62
C ILE A 33 -23.08 0.85 11.10
N VAL A 34 -23.13 2.07 11.66
CA VAL A 34 -24.03 3.13 11.16
C VAL A 34 -23.72 3.47 9.71
N LEU A 35 -22.45 3.51 9.33
CA LEU A 35 -22.02 3.82 7.95
C LEU A 35 -22.30 2.70 6.94
N ARG A 36 -22.58 1.47 7.41
CA ARG A 36 -22.91 0.32 6.55
C ARG A 36 -24.29 0.44 5.89
N GLY A 37 -25.19 1.23 6.48
CA GLY A 37 -26.59 1.27 6.05
C GLY A 37 -27.36 -0.01 6.43
N SER A 38 -28.51 -0.24 5.80
CA SER A 38 -29.42 -1.34 6.15
C SER A 38 -29.09 -2.67 5.49
N VAL A 39 -28.23 -2.69 4.47
CA VAL A 39 -27.89 -3.88 3.68
C VAL A 39 -26.37 -3.94 3.52
N GLN A 40 -25.78 -5.07 3.95
CA GLN A 40 -24.39 -5.39 3.69
C GLN A 40 -24.27 -6.03 2.30
N VAL A 41 -23.56 -5.35 1.39
CA VAL A 41 -23.14 -5.96 0.12
C VAL A 41 -21.91 -6.82 0.38
N GLU A 42 -21.90 -8.05 -0.13
CA GLU A 42 -20.74 -8.94 0.03
C GLU A 42 -19.66 -8.63 -1.02
N HIS A 43 -18.41 -8.51 -0.54
CA HIS A 43 -17.23 -8.24 -1.37
C HIS A 43 -16.30 -9.46 -1.37
N THR A 44 -16.74 -10.55 -2.01
CA THR A 44 -16.09 -11.87 -1.96
C THR A 44 -14.60 -11.83 -2.29
N LEU A 45 -14.22 -11.21 -3.41
CA LEU A 45 -12.82 -11.16 -3.86
C LEU A 45 -11.93 -10.39 -2.87
N ALA A 46 -12.42 -9.27 -2.33
CA ALA A 46 -11.68 -8.50 -1.33
C ALA A 46 -11.52 -9.29 -0.03
N ARG A 47 -12.57 -9.96 0.46
CA ARG A 47 -12.51 -10.79 1.67
C ARG A 47 -11.56 -11.97 1.51
N MET A 48 -11.69 -12.72 0.42
CA MET A 48 -10.81 -13.86 0.10
C MET A 48 -9.36 -13.41 -0.08
N GLY A 49 -9.14 -12.36 -0.87
CA GLY A 49 -7.81 -11.80 -1.12
C GLY A 49 -7.14 -11.32 0.16
N SER A 50 -7.85 -10.54 0.99
CA SER A 50 -7.33 -10.02 2.26
C SER A 50 -6.97 -11.15 3.23
N THR A 51 -7.83 -12.15 3.33
CA THR A 51 -7.61 -13.32 4.20
C THR A 51 -6.42 -14.15 3.72
N ARG A 52 -6.31 -14.39 2.40
CA ARG A 52 -5.18 -15.10 1.80
C ARG A 52 -3.88 -14.32 1.96
N LEU A 53 -3.89 -13.01 1.75
CA LEU A 53 -2.72 -12.17 1.92
C LEU A 53 -2.22 -12.21 3.37
N TRP A 54 -3.12 -12.06 4.33
CA TRP A 54 -2.78 -12.19 5.75
C TRP A 54 -2.14 -13.55 6.06
N HIS A 55 -2.73 -14.64 5.57
CA HIS A 55 -2.17 -15.98 5.72
C HIS A 55 -0.78 -16.10 5.10
N LEU A 56 -0.58 -15.64 3.86
CA LEU A 56 0.71 -15.71 3.18
C LEU A 56 1.78 -14.91 3.93
N LEU A 57 1.46 -13.72 4.45
CA LEU A 57 2.41 -12.87 5.16
C LEU A 57 2.91 -13.49 6.49
N HIS A 58 2.11 -14.38 7.09
CA HIS A 58 2.47 -15.08 8.34
C HIS A 58 3.14 -16.44 8.10
N ASN A 59 2.86 -17.09 6.96
CA ASN A 59 3.32 -18.45 6.68
C ASN A 59 4.42 -18.54 5.63
N ARG A 60 4.70 -17.44 4.90
CA ARG A 60 5.89 -17.31 4.05
C ARG A 60 6.95 -16.49 4.77
N LEU A 61 8.22 -16.75 4.43
CA LEU A 61 9.31 -15.88 4.88
C LEU A 61 9.07 -14.44 4.40
N PHE A 62 8.57 -14.29 3.17
CA PHE A 62 8.07 -13.06 2.56
C PHE A 62 7.32 -13.40 1.27
N ILE A 63 6.61 -12.41 0.73
CA ILE A 63 5.91 -12.47 -0.56
C ILE A 63 6.56 -11.47 -1.52
N ARG A 64 6.77 -11.90 -2.77
CA ARG A 64 7.24 -11.08 -3.87
C ARG A 64 6.08 -10.71 -4.79
N ALA A 65 6.05 -9.47 -5.26
CA ALA A 65 5.10 -9.03 -6.28
C ALA A 65 5.76 -8.15 -7.34
N LEU A 66 5.16 -8.08 -8.53
CA LEU A 66 5.58 -7.22 -9.63
C LEU A 66 4.42 -6.30 -10.01
N GLY A 67 4.71 -5.04 -10.32
CA GLY A 67 3.72 -4.08 -10.81
C GLY A 67 3.07 -4.56 -12.11
N ALA A 68 1.75 -4.76 -12.09
CA ALA A 68 0.93 -5.08 -13.24
C ALA A 68 0.04 -3.89 -13.63
N LEU A 69 0.06 -3.52 -14.91
CA LEU A 69 -0.81 -2.49 -15.48
C LEU A 69 -1.88 -3.04 -16.44
N THR A 70 -1.95 -4.37 -16.60
CA THR A 70 -2.99 -5.06 -17.38
C THR A 70 -3.37 -6.39 -16.73
N GLY A 71 -4.56 -6.88 -17.04
CA GLY A 71 -5.00 -8.22 -16.60
C GLY A 71 -4.14 -9.36 -17.14
N ASN A 72 -3.63 -9.26 -18.37
CA ASN A 72 -2.77 -10.29 -18.95
C ASN A 72 -1.39 -10.36 -18.27
N GLN A 73 -0.81 -9.21 -17.88
CA GLN A 73 0.41 -9.21 -17.07
C GLN A 73 0.18 -9.95 -15.75
N ALA A 74 -0.93 -9.69 -15.06
CA ALA A 74 -1.30 -10.39 -13.83
C ALA A 74 -1.48 -11.91 -14.03
N ILE A 75 -2.16 -12.33 -15.11
CA ILE A 75 -2.28 -13.76 -15.46
C ILE A 75 -0.88 -14.40 -15.61
N GLN A 76 0.03 -13.75 -16.33
CA GLN A 76 1.38 -14.29 -16.53
C GLN A 76 2.20 -14.31 -15.23
N GLN A 77 2.05 -13.31 -14.37
CA GLN A 77 2.68 -13.30 -13.04
C GLN A 77 2.24 -14.50 -12.19
N VAL A 78 0.94 -14.77 -12.12
CA VAL A 78 0.39 -15.92 -11.37
C VAL A 78 0.82 -17.24 -12.01
N ARG A 79 0.79 -17.33 -13.35
CA ARG A 79 1.26 -18.51 -14.08
C ARG A 79 2.75 -18.78 -13.87
N ALA A 80 3.56 -17.73 -13.70
CA ALA A 80 4.98 -17.82 -13.36
C ALA A 80 5.23 -18.20 -11.89
N GLY A 81 4.19 -18.34 -11.06
CA GLY A 81 4.27 -18.77 -9.67
C GLY A 81 4.28 -17.65 -8.63
N LEU A 82 4.03 -16.39 -9.02
CA LEU A 82 3.88 -15.31 -8.04
C LEU A 82 2.57 -15.45 -7.27
N GLU A 83 2.63 -15.25 -5.95
CA GLU A 83 1.50 -15.44 -5.04
C GLU A 83 0.71 -14.16 -4.76
N ALA A 84 1.18 -13.01 -5.24
CA ALA A 84 0.52 -11.71 -5.08
C ALA A 84 0.81 -10.79 -6.28
N ILE A 85 -0.07 -9.83 -6.50
CA ILE A 85 0.02 -8.83 -7.57
C ILE A 85 0.14 -7.45 -6.93
N TYR A 86 1.02 -6.61 -7.48
CA TYR A 86 1.11 -5.21 -7.10
C TYR A 86 0.48 -4.33 -8.19
N VAL A 87 -0.38 -3.40 -7.81
CA VAL A 87 -0.97 -2.40 -8.71
C VAL A 87 -0.35 -1.04 -8.38
N SER A 88 0.47 -0.54 -9.30
CA SER A 88 1.26 0.68 -9.11
C SER A 88 0.51 1.92 -9.60
N GLY A 89 0.39 2.95 -8.75
CA GLY A 89 -0.18 4.25 -9.11
C GLY A 89 0.62 4.95 -10.20
N TRP A 90 1.95 4.82 -10.16
CA TRP A 90 2.83 5.29 -11.23
C TRP A 90 2.49 4.65 -12.59
N GLN A 91 2.29 3.33 -12.65
CA GLN A 91 1.98 2.66 -13.92
C GLN A 91 0.58 3.04 -14.43
N ILE A 92 -0.37 3.25 -13.53
CA ILE A 92 -1.70 3.79 -13.85
C ILE A 92 -1.55 5.18 -14.47
N ALA A 93 -0.81 6.08 -13.83
CA ALA A 93 -0.54 7.42 -14.34
C ALA A 93 0.11 7.36 -15.74
N ALA A 94 1.10 6.50 -15.91
CA ALA A 94 1.87 6.45 -17.15
C ALA A 94 1.10 5.89 -18.35
N ASP A 95 0.26 4.85 -18.17
CA ASP A 95 -0.20 4.06 -19.32
C ASP A 95 -1.54 3.31 -19.12
N ALA A 96 -2.25 3.49 -17.99
CA ALA A 96 -3.46 2.69 -17.70
C ALA A 96 -4.59 3.45 -16.97
N ASN A 97 -4.57 4.78 -16.96
CA ASN A 97 -5.61 5.60 -16.33
C ASN A 97 -6.79 5.90 -17.26
N ASP A 98 -7.93 6.24 -16.67
CA ASP A 98 -9.18 6.46 -17.40
C ASP A 98 -9.31 7.85 -18.02
N ALA A 99 -8.36 8.77 -17.79
CA ALA A 99 -8.24 9.99 -18.61
C ALA A 99 -7.61 9.71 -19.98
N GLY A 100 -7.05 8.51 -20.19
CA GLY A 100 -6.43 8.12 -21.47
C GLY A 100 -5.18 8.94 -21.81
N GLN A 101 -4.54 9.54 -20.81
CA GLN A 101 -3.33 10.35 -20.97
C GLN A 101 -2.12 9.65 -20.38
N MET A 102 -0.93 9.96 -20.91
CA MET A 102 0.32 9.62 -20.25
C MET A 102 0.66 10.72 -19.24
N TYR A 103 0.64 10.39 -17.96
CA TYR A 103 0.98 11.31 -16.87
C TYR A 103 2.27 10.93 -16.14
N PRO A 104 3.01 11.91 -15.59
CA PRO A 104 3.93 11.64 -14.51
C PRO A 104 3.16 11.25 -13.24
N ASP A 105 3.88 10.64 -12.30
CA ASP A 105 3.33 10.18 -11.04
C ASP A 105 3.17 11.32 -10.02
N GLN A 106 2.09 12.09 -10.20
CA GLN A 106 1.72 13.27 -9.40
C GLN A 106 0.22 13.33 -9.10
N SER A 107 -0.44 12.18 -9.00
CA SER A 107 -1.88 12.06 -8.72
C SER A 107 -2.79 12.89 -9.66
N LEU A 108 -2.39 13.03 -10.93
CA LEU A 108 -3.12 13.82 -11.95
C LEU A 108 -4.34 13.09 -12.54
N TYR A 109 -4.34 11.77 -12.44
CA TYR A 109 -5.35 10.93 -13.08
C TYR A 109 -6.64 10.84 -12.26
N PRO A 110 -7.79 10.48 -12.86
CA PRO A 110 -9.06 10.30 -12.15
C PRO A 110 -8.95 9.25 -11.03
N ALA A 111 -9.44 9.57 -9.83
CA ALA A 111 -9.26 8.76 -8.62
C ALA A 111 -9.79 7.31 -8.74
N ASP A 112 -10.72 7.05 -9.65
CA ASP A 112 -11.28 5.72 -9.92
C ASP A 112 -10.40 4.85 -10.83
N SER A 113 -9.33 5.39 -11.41
CA SER A 113 -8.42 4.65 -12.31
C SER A 113 -7.77 3.43 -11.62
N GLY A 114 -7.34 3.60 -10.36
CA GLY A 114 -6.79 2.51 -9.55
C GLY A 114 -7.81 1.39 -9.32
N PRO A 115 -8.98 1.69 -8.72
CA PRO A 115 -10.08 0.73 -8.60
C PRO A 115 -10.47 0.04 -9.92
N ASN A 116 -10.51 0.79 -11.02
CA ASN A 116 -10.85 0.24 -12.33
C ASN A 116 -9.80 -0.76 -12.83
N LEU A 117 -8.51 -0.50 -12.62
CA LEU A 117 -7.45 -1.46 -12.93
C LEU A 117 -7.50 -2.71 -12.03
N VAL A 118 -7.73 -2.55 -10.73
CA VAL A 118 -7.93 -3.68 -9.79
C VAL A 118 -9.06 -4.59 -10.29
N ARG A 119 -10.19 -4.01 -10.71
CA ARG A 119 -11.33 -4.75 -11.28
C ARG A 119 -10.96 -5.47 -12.57
N ARG A 120 -10.22 -4.81 -13.48
CA ARG A 120 -9.74 -5.42 -14.74
C ARG A 120 -8.84 -6.62 -14.47
N ILE A 121 -7.95 -6.53 -13.48
CA ILE A 121 -7.08 -7.65 -13.08
C ILE A 121 -7.90 -8.80 -12.51
N ASN A 122 -8.80 -8.53 -11.55
CA ASN A 122 -9.66 -9.57 -10.98
C ASN A 122 -10.52 -10.27 -12.04
N ASN A 123 -11.06 -9.54 -13.02
CA ASN A 123 -11.80 -10.12 -14.13
C ASN A 123 -10.93 -11.03 -15.01
N ALA A 124 -9.66 -10.68 -15.21
CA ALA A 124 -8.73 -11.49 -15.98
C ALA A 124 -8.37 -12.80 -15.23
N LEU A 125 -8.10 -12.71 -13.93
CA LEU A 125 -7.85 -13.89 -13.09
C LEU A 125 -9.07 -14.81 -13.02
N LEU A 126 -10.27 -14.24 -12.86
CA LEU A 126 -11.53 -14.98 -12.89
C LEU A 126 -11.72 -15.70 -14.23
N ARG A 127 -11.38 -15.07 -15.36
CA ARG A 127 -11.46 -15.72 -16.67
C ARG A 127 -10.48 -16.88 -16.78
N ALA A 128 -9.25 -16.72 -16.28
CA ALA A 128 -8.25 -17.79 -16.28
C ALA A 128 -8.70 -18.99 -15.42
N ASP A 129 -9.30 -18.70 -14.26
CA ASP A 129 -9.91 -19.71 -13.37
C ASP A 129 -11.06 -20.47 -14.05
N GLN A 130 -11.97 -19.76 -14.71
CA GLN A 130 -13.08 -20.37 -15.46
C GLN A 130 -12.59 -21.30 -16.57
N ILE A 131 -11.50 -20.94 -17.27
CA ILE A 131 -10.89 -21.78 -18.30
C ILE A 131 -10.31 -23.06 -17.66
N GLN A 132 -9.54 -22.91 -16.57
CA GLN A 132 -8.97 -24.05 -15.85
C GLN A 132 -10.06 -25.00 -15.33
N HIS A 133 -11.14 -24.45 -14.77
CA HIS A 133 -12.27 -25.23 -14.26
C HIS A 133 -13.00 -25.97 -15.37
N LEU A 134 -13.21 -25.34 -16.53
CA LEU A 134 -13.80 -25.97 -17.72
C LEU A 134 -12.94 -27.14 -18.22
N GLU A 135 -11.62 -27.01 -18.15
CA GLU A 135 -10.66 -28.05 -18.54
C GLU A 135 -10.49 -29.16 -17.48
N ASN A 136 -11.23 -29.11 -16.36
CA ASN A 136 -11.11 -30.02 -15.22
C ASN A 136 -9.67 -30.13 -14.67
N GLN A 137 -8.95 -29.02 -14.69
CA GLN A 137 -7.61 -28.90 -14.11
C GLN A 137 -7.70 -28.20 -12.74
N ASP A 138 -6.72 -28.46 -11.87
CA ASP A 138 -6.61 -27.78 -10.57
C ASP A 138 -5.15 -27.44 -10.23
N ALA A 139 -4.41 -26.96 -11.24
CA ALA A 139 -2.97 -26.76 -11.13
C ALA A 139 -2.58 -25.39 -10.56
N ILE A 140 -3.35 -24.34 -10.84
CA ILE A 140 -3.00 -22.95 -10.49
C ILE A 140 -4.13 -22.35 -9.66
N HIS A 141 -3.76 -21.75 -8.52
CA HIS A 141 -4.68 -20.91 -7.75
C HIS A 141 -4.66 -19.48 -8.30
N TRP A 142 -5.64 -19.14 -9.15
CA TRP A 142 -5.66 -17.90 -9.92
C TRP A 142 -5.90 -16.63 -9.11
N PHE A 143 -6.67 -16.70 -8.02
CA PHE A 143 -7.06 -15.53 -7.21
C PHE A 143 -5.93 -15.03 -6.29
N ALA A 144 -4.82 -14.58 -6.88
CA ALA A 144 -3.73 -13.93 -6.17
C ALA A 144 -4.19 -12.60 -5.54
N PRO A 145 -3.92 -12.33 -4.25
CA PRO A 145 -4.23 -11.07 -3.61
C PRO A 145 -3.58 -9.89 -4.34
N ILE A 146 -4.38 -8.84 -4.52
CA ILE A 146 -3.95 -7.57 -5.13
C ILE A 146 -3.63 -6.56 -4.03
N VAL A 147 -2.40 -6.06 -4.01
CA VAL A 147 -1.98 -4.91 -3.19
C VAL A 147 -1.96 -3.68 -4.08
N ALA A 148 -2.81 -2.70 -3.80
CA ALA A 148 -3.04 -1.55 -4.67
C ALA A 148 -2.58 -0.22 -4.08
N ASP A 149 -2.06 0.63 -4.96
CA ASP A 149 -1.69 2.01 -4.67
C ASP A 149 -2.93 2.90 -4.54
N ALA A 150 -3.13 3.48 -3.35
CA ALA A 150 -4.17 4.47 -3.09
C ALA A 150 -3.60 5.91 -2.97
N GLU A 151 -2.36 6.12 -3.41
CA GLU A 151 -1.70 7.42 -3.44
C GLU A 151 -1.71 8.08 -2.05
N ALA A 152 -1.87 9.40 -1.99
CA ALA A 152 -2.20 10.11 -0.77
C ALA A 152 -3.73 10.24 -0.54
N GLY A 153 -4.56 9.40 -1.16
CA GLY A 153 -6.02 9.41 -1.01
C GLY A 153 -6.75 10.50 -1.80
N PHE A 154 -6.11 11.12 -2.82
CA PHE A 154 -6.71 12.10 -3.75
C PHE A 154 -7.39 13.32 -3.13
N GLY A 155 -7.10 13.60 -1.85
CA GLY A 155 -7.66 14.75 -1.14
C GLY A 155 -7.59 14.57 0.36
N GLY A 156 -8.69 14.86 1.05
CA GLY A 156 -8.82 14.71 2.50
C GLY A 156 -9.35 13.34 2.92
N PRO A 157 -9.75 13.18 4.19
CA PRO A 157 -10.27 11.92 4.73
C PRO A 157 -11.48 11.35 3.99
N LEU A 158 -12.40 12.19 3.51
CA LEU A 158 -13.58 11.73 2.76
C LEU A 158 -13.21 11.13 1.38
N ASN A 159 -12.27 11.77 0.66
CA ASN A 159 -11.73 11.22 -0.58
C ASN A 159 -11.03 9.88 -0.32
N THR A 160 -10.30 9.80 0.80
CA THR A 160 -9.60 8.58 1.21
C THR A 160 -10.58 7.45 1.54
N PHE A 161 -11.68 7.76 2.25
CA PHE A 161 -12.74 6.81 2.56
C PHE A 161 -13.37 6.24 1.29
N GLU A 162 -13.79 7.11 0.36
CA GLU A 162 -14.41 6.67 -0.91
C GLU A 162 -13.44 5.89 -1.79
N LEU A 163 -12.15 6.27 -1.83
CA LEU A 163 -11.15 5.51 -2.57
C LEU A 163 -10.91 4.12 -1.97
N ALA A 164 -10.78 4.03 -0.64
CA ALA A 164 -10.63 2.75 0.05
C ALA A 164 -11.84 1.84 -0.20
N LYS A 165 -13.05 2.39 -0.12
CA LYS A 165 -14.29 1.70 -0.48
C LYS A 165 -14.26 1.20 -1.93
N ALA A 166 -13.92 2.05 -2.89
CA ALA A 166 -13.86 1.68 -4.31
C ALA A 166 -12.81 0.58 -4.59
N MET A 167 -11.66 0.62 -3.90
CA MET A 167 -10.64 -0.43 -3.98
C MET A 167 -11.15 -1.78 -3.45
N ILE A 168 -11.88 -1.77 -2.34
CA ILE A 168 -12.48 -2.97 -1.75
C ILE A 168 -13.59 -3.51 -2.66
N GLU A 169 -14.45 -2.66 -3.18
CA GLU A 169 -15.49 -3.04 -4.15
C GLU A 169 -14.89 -3.65 -5.42
N ALA A 170 -13.73 -3.17 -5.86
CA ALA A 170 -12.97 -3.72 -6.98
C ALA A 170 -12.27 -5.06 -6.66
N GLY A 171 -12.19 -5.45 -5.40
CA GLY A 171 -11.58 -6.70 -4.96
C GLY A 171 -10.10 -6.61 -4.55
N ALA A 172 -9.61 -5.45 -4.10
CA ALA A 172 -8.27 -5.32 -3.54
C ALA A 172 -8.16 -6.09 -2.20
N ALA A 173 -7.02 -6.74 -1.98
CA ALA A 173 -6.69 -7.43 -0.72
C ALA A 173 -6.00 -6.51 0.29
N ALA A 174 -5.24 -5.54 -0.22
CA ALA A 174 -4.62 -4.50 0.58
C ALA A 174 -4.55 -3.20 -0.23
N ILE A 175 -4.49 -2.09 0.49
CA ILE A 175 -4.18 -0.79 -0.08
C ILE A 175 -3.03 -0.14 0.69
N HIS A 176 -2.24 0.66 -0.01
CA HIS A 176 -1.25 1.52 0.64
C HIS A 176 -1.56 2.99 0.42
N LEU A 177 -1.35 3.79 1.47
CA LEU A 177 -1.47 5.24 1.45
C LEU A 177 -0.11 5.84 1.80
N GLU A 178 0.18 7.05 1.34
CA GLU A 178 1.40 7.78 1.66
C GLU A 178 1.17 9.17 2.28
N ASP A 179 2.12 9.61 3.09
CA ASP A 179 2.09 10.83 3.90
C ASP A 179 2.48 12.12 3.12
N GLN A 180 2.40 12.07 1.79
CA GLN A 180 2.55 13.25 0.94
C GLN A 180 1.26 14.07 0.84
N LEU A 181 1.39 15.35 0.49
CA LEU A 181 0.27 16.21 0.15
C LEU A 181 -0.30 15.81 -1.22
N SER A 182 -1.58 15.40 -1.27
CA SER A 182 -2.21 14.83 -2.46
C SER A 182 -2.10 15.70 -3.73
N SER A 183 -2.20 17.02 -3.61
CA SER A 183 -2.13 17.95 -4.76
C SER A 183 -0.71 18.25 -5.23
N LEU A 184 0.31 17.90 -4.44
CA LEU A 184 1.73 18.02 -4.76
C LEU A 184 2.43 16.68 -4.60
N LYS A 185 1.67 15.58 -4.78
CA LYS A 185 2.20 14.23 -4.70
C LYS A 185 3.27 14.08 -5.75
N LYS A 186 4.34 13.38 -5.41
CA LYS A 186 5.35 12.97 -6.39
C LYS A 186 5.75 11.53 -6.17
N CYS A 187 6.24 10.90 -7.22
CA CYS A 187 6.93 9.63 -7.10
C CYS A 187 8.01 9.70 -6.00
N GLY A 188 8.15 8.64 -5.22
CA GLY A 188 9.09 8.56 -4.10
C GLY A 188 10.54 8.92 -4.42
N HIS A 189 10.93 8.78 -5.69
CA HIS A 189 12.28 9.02 -6.20
C HIS A 189 12.47 10.42 -6.80
N MET A 190 11.42 11.25 -6.84
CA MET A 190 11.48 12.62 -7.35
C MET A 190 11.73 13.63 -6.21
N GLY A 191 12.42 14.72 -6.52
CA GLY A 191 12.67 15.81 -5.57
C GLY A 191 11.46 16.72 -5.33
N GLY A 192 11.50 17.47 -4.23
CA GLY A 192 10.46 18.44 -3.86
C GLY A 192 9.14 17.80 -3.40
N LYS A 193 9.23 16.67 -2.68
CA LYS A 193 8.10 16.05 -1.98
C LYS A 193 7.68 16.92 -0.80
N VAL A 194 6.38 17.11 -0.63
CA VAL A 194 5.79 17.87 0.48
C VAL A 194 4.98 16.92 1.35
N LEU A 195 5.38 16.75 2.60
CA LEU A 195 4.67 15.91 3.56
C LEU A 195 3.43 16.64 4.11
N VAL A 196 2.46 15.86 4.57
CA VAL A 196 1.45 16.32 5.51
C VAL A 196 1.90 16.08 6.97
N PRO A 197 1.34 16.81 7.94
CA PRO A 197 1.52 16.52 9.35
C PRO A 197 1.17 15.07 9.71
N THR A 198 1.85 14.51 10.72
CA THR A 198 1.65 13.13 11.15
C THR A 198 0.18 12.82 11.47
N GLU A 199 -0.50 13.67 12.23
CA GLU A 199 -1.92 13.57 12.57
C GLU A 199 -2.83 13.54 11.34
N GLU A 200 -2.53 14.35 10.31
CA GLU A 200 -3.33 14.36 9.07
C GLU A 200 -3.25 13.04 8.31
N PHE A 201 -2.07 12.43 8.26
CA PHE A 201 -1.93 11.12 7.64
C PHE A 201 -2.58 10.01 8.47
N ILE A 202 -2.53 10.09 9.81
CA ILE A 202 -3.27 9.18 10.69
C ILE A 202 -4.78 9.27 10.39
N HIS A 203 -5.34 10.47 10.20
CA HIS A 203 -6.75 10.63 9.81
C HIS A 203 -7.08 9.92 8.48
N LYS A 204 -6.16 9.89 7.52
CA LYS A 204 -6.33 9.13 6.26
C LYS A 204 -6.31 7.62 6.50
N LEU A 205 -5.38 7.11 7.31
CA LEU A 205 -5.33 5.68 7.69
C LEU A 205 -6.61 5.26 8.43
N VAL A 206 -7.10 6.10 9.34
CA VAL A 206 -8.34 5.91 10.10
C VAL A 206 -9.54 5.87 9.16
N ALA A 207 -9.63 6.80 8.20
CA ALA A 207 -10.70 6.83 7.21
C ALA A 207 -10.70 5.58 6.31
N ALA A 208 -9.53 5.12 5.88
CA ALA A 208 -9.40 3.89 5.11
C ALA A 208 -9.80 2.64 5.91
N ARG A 209 -9.42 2.56 7.20
CA ARG A 209 -9.87 1.47 8.08
C ARG A 209 -11.38 1.51 8.27
N LEU A 210 -11.94 2.70 8.47
CA LEU A 210 -13.38 2.88 8.69
C LEU A 210 -14.17 2.42 7.46
N ALA A 211 -13.68 2.70 6.24
CA ALA A 211 -14.26 2.16 5.02
C ALA A 211 -14.24 0.63 5.02
N ALA A 212 -13.10 0.00 5.37
CA ALA A 212 -12.98 -1.45 5.43
C ALA A 212 -13.91 -2.10 6.47
N ASP A 213 -14.01 -1.50 7.67
CA ASP A 213 -14.89 -1.97 8.74
C ASP A 213 -16.38 -1.77 8.38
N ALA A 214 -16.75 -0.63 7.76
CA ALA A 214 -18.11 -0.38 7.27
C ALA A 214 -18.52 -1.42 6.21
N LEU A 215 -17.61 -1.76 5.29
CA LEU A 215 -17.80 -2.80 4.27
C LEU A 215 -17.65 -4.22 4.84
N GLY A 216 -17.22 -4.37 6.10
CA GLY A 216 -17.06 -5.66 6.75
C GLY A 216 -15.96 -6.55 6.14
N VAL A 217 -14.92 -5.96 5.53
CA VAL A 217 -13.82 -6.68 4.87
C VAL A 217 -12.51 -6.46 5.64
N PRO A 218 -11.72 -7.50 5.93
CA PRO A 218 -10.48 -7.37 6.71
C PRO A 218 -9.29 -6.86 5.88
N THR A 219 -9.51 -5.89 4.99
CA THR A 219 -8.52 -5.31 4.08
C THR A 219 -7.28 -4.86 4.84
N LEU A 220 -6.09 -5.21 4.33
CA LEU A 220 -4.83 -4.78 4.94
C LEU A 220 -4.50 -3.35 4.50
N LEU A 221 -4.03 -2.54 5.43
CA LEU A 221 -3.53 -1.20 5.20
C LEU A 221 -2.01 -1.19 5.36
N ILE A 222 -1.35 -0.52 4.42
CA ILE A 222 0.08 -0.26 4.43
C ILE A 222 0.29 1.24 4.56
N ALA A 223 0.97 1.67 5.62
CA ALA A 223 1.33 3.06 5.83
C ALA A 223 2.71 3.33 5.24
N ARG A 224 2.75 4.05 4.12
CA ARG A 224 3.99 4.52 3.50
C ARG A 224 4.38 5.89 4.05
N THR A 225 5.66 6.05 4.36
CA THR A 225 6.26 7.36 4.62
C THR A 225 7.31 7.72 3.58
N ASP A 226 7.25 8.97 3.11
CA ASP A 226 8.21 9.57 2.19
C ASP A 226 9.23 10.49 2.89
N ALA A 227 9.19 10.53 4.23
CA ALA A 227 9.98 11.43 5.07
C ALA A 227 11.50 11.27 4.94
N LEU A 228 11.98 10.13 4.43
CA LEU A 228 13.40 9.91 4.19
C LEU A 228 14.01 10.97 3.26
N ALA A 229 13.31 11.30 2.17
CA ALA A 229 13.81 12.21 1.13
C ALA A 229 12.96 13.49 0.97
N ALA A 230 11.92 13.66 1.77
CA ALA A 230 11.12 14.88 1.76
C ALA A 230 11.91 16.06 2.33
N GLN A 231 11.71 17.24 1.73
CA GLN A 231 12.41 18.47 2.09
C GLN A 231 11.45 19.53 2.65
N SER A 232 10.14 19.28 2.57
CA SER A 232 9.14 20.22 3.07
C SER A 232 7.94 19.51 3.68
N ILE A 233 7.26 20.20 4.59
CA ILE A 233 6.00 19.78 5.21
C ILE A 233 4.99 20.93 5.18
N ARG A 234 3.70 20.59 5.07
CA ARG A 234 2.61 21.56 4.93
C ARG A 234 2.41 22.44 6.17
N ALA A 235 2.55 21.87 7.37
CA ALA A 235 2.32 22.57 8.64
C ALA A 235 3.19 22.00 9.77
N GLU A 236 3.41 22.79 10.83
CA GLU A 236 4.34 22.49 11.94
C GLU A 236 3.66 22.10 13.27
N PHE A 237 2.33 21.96 13.29
CA PHE A 237 1.62 21.81 14.56
C PHE A 237 1.86 20.47 15.26
N ASP A 238 2.24 19.42 14.53
CA ASP A 238 2.36 18.07 15.06
C ASP A 238 3.66 17.86 15.85
N PRO A 239 3.61 17.41 17.11
CA PRO A 239 4.78 17.16 17.94
C PRO A 239 5.80 16.16 17.36
N THR A 240 5.35 15.20 16.55
CA THR A 240 6.20 14.20 15.87
C THR A 240 7.12 14.87 14.86
N ASP A 241 6.64 15.94 14.22
CA ASP A 241 7.29 16.59 13.10
C ASP A 241 8.20 17.74 13.54
N ARG A 242 7.86 18.41 14.65
CA ARG A 242 8.59 19.56 15.20
C ARG A 242 10.11 19.38 15.32
N PRO A 243 10.65 18.23 15.80
CA PRO A 243 12.10 18.06 15.93
C PRO A 243 12.86 18.14 14.60
N PHE A 244 12.18 17.93 13.47
CA PHE A 244 12.79 17.82 12.14
C PHE A 244 12.67 19.10 11.31
N LEU A 245 11.98 20.12 11.80
CA LEU A 245 11.87 21.44 11.18
C LEU A 245 13.22 22.18 11.26
N SER A 246 13.57 22.92 10.20
CA SER A 246 14.74 23.82 10.22
C SER A 246 14.41 25.22 10.75
N GLY A 247 13.12 25.58 10.79
CA GLY A 247 12.64 26.95 11.06
C GLY A 247 12.52 27.83 9.81
N GLU A 248 12.97 27.35 8.66
CA GLU A 248 12.84 28.05 7.38
C GLU A 248 11.52 27.72 6.68
N ARG A 249 11.08 28.61 5.78
CA ARG A 249 9.90 28.41 4.93
C ARG A 249 10.23 28.63 3.46
N SER A 250 9.57 27.86 2.60
CA SER A 250 9.61 28.05 1.15
C SER A 250 8.78 29.26 0.72
N ALA A 251 8.91 29.68 -0.54
CA ALA A 251 8.14 30.80 -1.10
C ALA A 251 6.62 30.52 -1.11
N GLU A 252 6.24 29.25 -1.29
CA GLU A 252 4.87 28.75 -1.22
C GLU A 252 4.34 28.67 0.22
N GLY A 253 5.20 28.87 1.22
CA GLY A 253 4.86 28.85 2.63
C GLY A 253 4.99 27.48 3.31
N PHE A 254 5.56 26.47 2.65
CA PHE A 254 5.85 25.18 3.30
C PHE A 254 7.01 25.31 4.29
N PHE A 255 7.01 24.50 5.33
CA PHE A 255 8.10 24.46 6.30
C PHE A 255 9.19 23.51 5.82
N VAL A 256 10.44 23.94 5.90
CA VAL A 256 11.59 23.12 5.49
C VAL A 256 11.88 22.08 6.57
N VAL A 257 12.06 20.82 6.15
CA VAL A 257 12.43 19.69 7.04
C VAL A 257 13.76 19.11 6.63
N ARG A 258 14.50 18.56 7.61
CA ARG A 258 15.79 17.90 7.37
C ARG A 258 15.65 16.56 6.63
N GLY A 259 14.48 15.93 6.65
CA GLY A 259 14.31 14.58 6.12
C GLY A 259 15.12 13.54 6.89
N GLY A 260 15.45 12.44 6.24
CA GLY A 260 16.37 11.42 6.77
C GLY A 260 15.69 10.29 7.53
N LEU A 261 16.52 9.31 7.93
CA LEU A 261 16.05 8.05 8.47
C LEU A 261 15.37 8.22 9.83
N GLU A 262 15.92 9.05 10.71
CA GLU A 262 15.31 9.35 12.02
C GLU A 262 13.89 9.90 11.86
N TYR A 263 13.65 10.73 10.85
CA TYR A 263 12.33 11.29 10.59
C TYR A 263 11.37 10.23 10.04
N ALA A 264 11.83 9.41 9.10
CA ALA A 264 11.06 8.28 8.60
C ALA A 264 10.69 7.28 9.70
N ILE A 265 11.61 7.00 10.64
CA ILE A 265 11.35 6.17 11.82
C ILE A 265 10.28 6.82 12.71
N ALA A 266 10.41 8.10 13.03
CA ALA A 266 9.43 8.81 13.87
C ALA A 266 8.00 8.76 13.28
N LYS A 267 7.89 9.02 11.97
CA LYS A 267 6.64 8.92 11.20
C LYS A 267 6.07 7.50 11.23
N ALA A 268 6.88 6.50 10.86
CA ALA A 268 6.45 5.12 10.82
C ALA A 268 6.04 4.56 12.20
N LEU A 269 6.71 4.98 13.28
CA LEU A 269 6.31 4.64 14.66
C LEU A 269 4.94 5.22 15.02
N ALA A 270 4.63 6.43 14.57
CA ALA A 270 3.31 7.03 14.77
C ALA A 270 2.21 6.32 13.94
N TYR A 271 2.57 5.79 12.77
CA TYR A 271 1.63 5.11 11.87
C TYR A 271 1.40 3.64 12.20
N ALA A 272 2.38 2.98 12.82
CA ALA A 272 2.36 1.55 13.12
C ALA A 272 1.08 1.04 13.83
N PRO A 273 0.45 1.78 14.77
CA PRO A 273 -0.81 1.34 15.39
C PRO A 273 -2.01 1.28 14.43
N TYR A 274 -1.96 1.99 13.30
CA TYR A 274 -3.11 2.17 12.39
C TYR A 274 -3.01 1.31 11.11
N ALA A 275 -1.88 0.62 10.90
CA ALA A 275 -1.62 -0.17 9.71
C ALA A 275 -1.06 -1.56 10.04
N GLU A 276 -1.38 -2.56 9.20
CA GLU A 276 -0.79 -3.90 9.30
C GLU A 276 0.69 -3.90 8.92
N MET A 277 1.07 -3.05 7.96
CA MET A 277 2.45 -2.89 7.51
C MET A 277 2.87 -1.43 7.48
N VAL A 278 4.14 -1.17 7.74
CA VAL A 278 4.77 0.14 7.48
C VAL A 278 5.82 0.02 6.39
N TRP A 279 5.96 1.07 5.60
CA TRP A 279 6.88 1.15 4.46
C TRP A 279 7.61 2.49 4.48
N CYS A 280 8.93 2.46 4.58
CA CYS A 280 9.76 3.63 4.29
C CYS A 280 10.14 3.63 2.82
N GLU A 281 9.75 4.65 2.07
CA GLU A 281 10.24 4.80 0.70
C GLU A 281 11.73 5.17 0.71
N THR A 282 12.51 4.48 -0.11
CA THR A 282 13.97 4.64 -0.17
C THR A 282 14.42 5.18 -1.52
N SER A 283 15.55 5.88 -1.54
CA SER A 283 16.14 6.44 -2.77
C SER A 283 17.30 5.61 -3.34
N LYS A 284 17.72 4.57 -2.62
CA LYS A 284 18.78 3.63 -3.00
C LYS A 284 18.58 2.29 -2.29
N PRO A 285 19.05 1.17 -2.87
CA PRO A 285 18.97 -0.13 -2.23
C PRO A 285 20.06 -0.25 -1.15
N ASP A 286 19.71 0.02 0.11
CA ASP A 286 20.65 0.07 1.24
C ASP A 286 20.15 -0.82 2.39
N LEU A 287 20.81 -1.98 2.57
CA LEU A 287 20.47 -2.94 3.62
C LEU A 287 20.82 -2.45 5.03
N GLY A 288 21.76 -1.50 5.17
CA GLY A 288 22.10 -0.89 6.45
C GLY A 288 20.94 0.00 6.92
N GLN A 289 20.48 0.88 6.03
CA GLN A 289 19.31 1.72 6.27
C GLN A 289 18.05 0.88 6.55
N ALA A 290 17.82 -0.19 5.77
CA ALA A 290 16.70 -1.08 5.97
C ALA A 290 16.75 -1.78 7.35
N ARG A 291 17.94 -2.21 7.78
CA ARG A 291 18.14 -2.84 9.08
C ARG A 291 17.86 -1.88 10.23
N GLU A 292 18.40 -0.66 10.16
CA GLU A 292 18.21 0.36 11.21
C GLU A 292 16.74 0.77 11.31
N PHE A 293 16.06 0.97 10.18
CA PHE A 293 14.61 1.21 10.16
C PHE A 293 13.85 0.07 10.84
N ALA A 294 14.10 -1.18 10.41
CA ALA A 294 13.41 -2.35 10.94
C ALA A 294 13.62 -2.51 12.45
N GLN A 295 14.86 -2.38 12.93
CA GLN A 295 15.19 -2.45 14.35
C GLN A 295 14.42 -1.41 15.17
N ALA A 296 14.41 -0.16 14.73
CA ALA A 296 13.71 0.91 15.44
C ALA A 296 12.18 0.69 15.50
N ILE A 297 11.58 0.14 14.44
CA ILE A 297 10.16 -0.24 14.46
C ILE A 297 9.92 -1.41 15.41
N HIS A 298 10.74 -2.46 15.33
CA HIS A 298 10.55 -3.68 16.12
C HIS A 298 10.86 -3.52 17.60
N GLU A 299 11.69 -2.54 18.00
CA GLU A 299 11.87 -2.19 19.41
C GLU A 299 10.57 -1.77 20.09
N LYS A 300 9.68 -1.05 19.38
CA LYS A 300 8.35 -0.66 19.90
C LYS A 300 7.24 -1.61 19.49
N PHE A 301 7.33 -2.21 18.31
CA PHE A 301 6.31 -3.10 17.74
C PHE A 301 6.96 -4.38 17.19
N PRO A 302 7.33 -5.35 18.05
CA PRO A 302 8.11 -6.54 17.65
C PRO A 302 7.49 -7.37 16.52
N ASP A 303 6.16 -7.43 16.47
CA ASP A 303 5.41 -8.21 15.47
C ASP A 303 5.06 -7.39 14.21
N LYS A 304 5.52 -6.13 14.08
CA LYS A 304 5.11 -5.25 12.98
C LYS A 304 5.75 -5.71 11.66
N MET A 305 4.90 -6.08 10.71
CA MET A 305 5.35 -6.41 9.37
C MET A 305 5.80 -5.16 8.61
N LEU A 306 6.82 -5.30 7.77
CA LEU A 306 7.34 -4.22 6.95
C LEU A 306 7.13 -4.53 5.48
N ALA A 307 7.01 -3.48 4.66
CA ALA A 307 7.00 -3.59 3.20
C ALA A 307 8.18 -2.83 2.58
N TYR A 308 8.71 -3.35 1.47
CA TYR A 308 9.87 -2.77 0.79
C TYR A 308 9.69 -2.72 -0.73
N ASN A 309 9.86 -1.53 -1.29
CA ASN A 309 9.91 -1.30 -2.73
C ASN A 309 11.32 -1.55 -3.26
N CYS A 310 11.50 -2.65 -4.01
CA CYS A 310 12.68 -2.90 -4.83
C CYS A 310 12.60 -2.06 -6.11
N SER A 311 12.86 -0.77 -5.98
CA SER A 311 12.60 0.20 -7.04
C SER A 311 13.43 -0.04 -8.31
N PRO A 312 12.81 -0.03 -9.50
CA PRO A 312 13.53 -0.07 -10.77
C PRO A 312 14.18 1.27 -11.15
N SER A 313 13.88 2.35 -10.41
CA SER A 313 14.58 3.64 -10.56
C SER A 313 16.02 3.58 -10.04
N PHE A 314 16.37 2.56 -9.26
CA PHE A 314 17.74 2.33 -8.84
C PHE A 314 18.57 1.75 -10.00
N ASN A 315 19.78 2.28 -10.20
CA ASN A 315 20.79 1.54 -10.96
C ASN A 315 21.40 0.47 -10.04
N TRP A 316 20.75 -0.69 -9.94
CA TRP A 316 21.13 -1.76 -9.00
C TRP A 316 22.61 -2.13 -9.06
N LYS A 317 23.17 -2.33 -10.26
CA LYS A 317 24.58 -2.70 -10.46
C LYS A 317 25.58 -1.59 -10.10
N ARG A 318 25.12 -0.36 -9.92
CA ARG A 318 25.95 0.72 -9.39
C ARG A 318 26.16 0.59 -7.87
N TYR A 319 25.22 -0.03 -7.17
CA TYR A 319 25.21 -0.09 -5.72
C TYR A 319 25.58 -1.46 -5.16
N LEU A 320 25.22 -2.53 -5.86
CA LEU A 320 25.34 -3.90 -5.40
C LEU A 320 26.05 -4.76 -6.44
N ASP A 321 26.88 -5.69 -5.98
CA ASP A 321 27.40 -6.77 -6.82
C ASP A 321 26.35 -7.87 -7.08
N ASP A 322 26.67 -8.82 -7.96
CA ASP A 322 25.74 -9.89 -8.34
C ASP A 322 25.37 -10.84 -7.18
N GLN A 323 26.26 -11.03 -6.21
CA GLN A 323 25.99 -11.87 -5.04
C GLN A 323 25.05 -11.14 -4.06
N GLU A 324 25.33 -9.87 -3.80
CA GLU A 324 24.51 -8.99 -2.98
C GLU A 324 23.10 -8.84 -3.56
N LEU A 325 23.00 -8.64 -4.88
CA LEU A 325 21.73 -8.50 -5.59
C LEU A 325 20.86 -9.75 -5.45
N ARG A 326 21.45 -10.95 -5.62
CA ARG A 326 20.71 -12.21 -5.46
C ARG A 326 20.18 -12.41 -4.03
N ALA A 327 20.96 -12.01 -3.03
CA ALA A 327 20.61 -12.18 -1.63
C ALA A 327 19.75 -11.03 -1.06
N PHE A 328 19.53 -9.94 -1.82
CA PHE A 328 18.98 -8.69 -1.30
C PHE A 328 17.62 -8.87 -0.63
N GLN A 329 16.68 -9.51 -1.33
CA GLN A 329 15.32 -9.72 -0.83
C GLN A 329 15.25 -10.72 0.33
N ASP A 330 16.13 -11.72 0.34
CA ASP A 330 16.19 -12.71 1.43
C ASP A 330 16.71 -12.03 2.70
N LYS A 331 17.74 -11.18 2.58
CA LYS A 331 18.26 -10.35 3.69
C LYS A 331 17.22 -9.35 4.22
N LEU A 332 16.40 -8.75 3.35
CA LEU A 332 15.26 -7.93 3.78
C LEU A 332 14.24 -8.77 4.56
N ALA A 333 13.95 -10.00 4.12
CA ALA A 333 12.97 -10.84 4.80
C ALA A 333 13.40 -11.25 6.21
N GLU A 334 14.70 -11.43 6.45
CA GLU A 334 15.28 -11.65 7.79
C GLU A 334 15.00 -10.46 8.74
N MET A 335 14.87 -9.25 8.20
CA MET A 335 14.57 -8.02 8.95
C MET A 335 13.07 -7.77 9.12
N GLY A 336 12.20 -8.69 8.68
CA GLY A 336 10.74 -8.54 8.80
C GLY A 336 10.05 -7.82 7.65
N TYR A 337 10.75 -7.57 6.53
CA TYR A 337 10.12 -7.12 5.28
C TYR A 337 9.37 -8.28 4.60
N ARG A 338 8.11 -8.47 5.03
CA ARG A 338 7.23 -9.58 4.60
C ARG A 338 6.59 -9.37 3.24
N PHE A 339 6.45 -8.11 2.78
CA PHE A 339 5.95 -7.81 1.44
C PHE A 339 6.99 -7.01 0.65
N GLN A 340 7.45 -7.56 -0.47
CA GLN A 340 8.49 -6.95 -1.29
C GLN A 340 8.04 -6.90 -2.75
N PHE A 341 8.22 -5.76 -3.41
CA PHE A 341 7.67 -5.57 -4.75
C PHE A 341 8.53 -4.68 -5.63
N VAL A 342 8.43 -4.88 -6.94
CA VAL A 342 9.05 -4.01 -7.96
C VAL A 342 7.95 -3.22 -8.63
N THR A 343 7.86 -1.92 -8.31
CA THR A 343 6.75 -1.04 -8.72
C THR A 343 6.56 -0.96 -10.23
N LEU A 344 7.62 -0.76 -11.01
CA LEU A 344 7.52 -0.50 -12.45
C LEU A 344 7.83 -1.70 -13.35
N ALA A 345 7.79 -2.92 -12.80
CA ALA A 345 8.14 -4.15 -13.54
C ALA A 345 7.35 -4.31 -14.85
N GLY A 346 6.01 -4.22 -14.80
CA GLY A 346 5.15 -4.31 -15.98
C GLY A 346 5.38 -3.21 -17.01
N PHE A 347 5.68 -1.99 -16.59
CA PHE A 347 6.00 -0.89 -17.50
C PHE A 347 7.30 -1.17 -18.27
N HIS A 348 8.39 -1.49 -17.56
CA HIS A 348 9.66 -1.81 -18.22
C HIS A 348 9.54 -3.03 -19.13
N ALA A 349 8.89 -4.10 -18.68
CA ALA A 349 8.70 -5.30 -19.48
C ALA A 349 7.90 -5.03 -20.75
N LEU A 350 6.81 -4.25 -20.66
CA LEU A 350 5.97 -3.89 -21.81
C LEU A 350 6.73 -3.03 -22.83
N LYS A 351 7.40 -1.97 -22.36
CA LYS A 351 8.07 -1.02 -23.26
C LYS A 351 9.32 -1.64 -23.88
N ALA A 352 10.13 -2.36 -23.11
CA ALA A 352 11.31 -3.05 -23.63
C ALA A 352 10.91 -4.12 -24.66
N GLY A 353 9.95 -4.98 -24.33
CA GLY A 353 9.49 -6.04 -25.24
C GLY A 353 8.90 -5.52 -26.54
N MET A 354 8.23 -4.35 -26.53
CA MET A 354 7.72 -3.73 -27.76
C MET A 354 8.82 -3.00 -28.56
N TYR A 355 9.82 -2.44 -27.91
CA TYR A 355 10.93 -1.74 -28.58
C TYR A 355 11.91 -2.71 -29.26
N GLU A 356 12.12 -3.89 -28.66
CA GLU A 356 13.03 -4.92 -29.19
C GLU A 356 12.46 -5.69 -30.39
N LEU A 357 11.13 -5.74 -30.55
CA LEU A 357 10.44 -6.35 -31.69
C LEU A 357 10.56 -5.47 -32.95
#